data_AF-A0A9X3IB10-F1
#
_entry.id   AF-A0A9X3IB10-F1
#
_cell.length_a   1.000
_cell.length_b   1.000
_cell.length_c   1.000
_cell.angle_alpha   90.00
_cell.angle_beta   90.00
_cell.angle_gamma   90.00
#
_symmetry.space_group_name_H-M   'P 1'
#
loop_
_entity.id
_entity.type
_entity.pdbx_description
1 polymer ?
#
loop_
_entity_poly.entity_id
_entity_poly.type
_entity_poly.pdbx_seq_one_letter_code
_entity_poly.pdbx_strand_id
1 'polypeptide(L)'
;MDKKVQKQMFIVKSPCYKCKEMFNVALVNEEVGTGQIYGPEEFTKEEMRLAEEHGVLIKEQFSATRQESYYANTCPNCGVFVGQHFLFTEYFCEASYGGCEYETIDLA
;
A
#
# COMPACT_ATOMS: atom_id res chain seq x y z
N MET A 1 15.70 26.01 -7.27
CA MET A 1 15.27 25.60 -5.92
C MET A 1 14.74 24.20 -6.07
N ASP A 2 15.64 23.22 -5.99
CA ASP A 2 15.33 21.80 -6.06
C ASP A 2 14.54 21.43 -4.81
N LYS A 3 13.21 21.46 -4.90
CA LYS A 3 12.38 20.78 -3.90
C LYS A 3 12.71 19.31 -4.04
N LYS A 4 13.49 18.76 -3.09
CA LYS A 4 13.61 17.31 -2.94
C LYS A 4 12.19 16.76 -2.86
N VAL A 5 11.78 16.02 -3.89
CA VAL A 5 10.55 15.23 -3.86
C VAL A 5 10.75 14.25 -2.71
N GLN A 6 10.06 14.48 -1.58
CA GLN A 6 10.08 13.55 -0.46
C GLN A 6 9.06 12.48 -0.80
N LYS A 7 9.54 11.28 -1.12
CA LYS A 7 8.70 10.09 -1.27
C LYS A 7 8.53 9.46 0.12
N GLN A 8 7.34 8.99 0.43
CA GLN A 8 7.06 8.36 1.73
C GLN A 8 6.27 7.08 1.54
N MET A 9 6.76 5.99 2.13
CA MET A 9 5.98 4.77 2.28
C MET A 9 5.08 4.87 3.50
N PHE A 10 3.81 4.53 3.33
CA PHE A 10 2.82 4.41 4.38
C PHE A 10 2.57 2.92 4.61
N ILE A 11 2.74 2.46 5.85
CA ILE A 11 2.29 1.14 6.28
C ILE A 11 1.03 1.35 7.11
N VAL A 12 -0.12 1.08 6.50
CA VAL A 12 -1.43 1.27 7.08
C VAL A 12 -1.88 -0.03 7.73
N LYS A 13 -2.22 0.02 9.01
CA LYS A 13 -2.78 -1.11 9.75
C LYS A 13 -4.30 -0.98 9.78
N SER A 14 -4.99 -1.84 9.04
CA SER A 14 -6.43 -1.72 8.85
C SER A 14 -7.11 -3.10 8.75
N PRO A 15 -8.40 -3.23 9.10
CA PRO A 15 -9.16 -4.44 8.87
C PRO A 15 -9.22 -4.79 7.37
N CYS A 16 -9.01 -6.06 7.04
CA CYS A 16 -9.23 -6.56 5.69
C CYS A 16 -10.67 -6.30 5.24
N TYR A 17 -10.86 -5.66 4.09
CA TYR A 17 -12.20 -5.35 3.57
C TYR A 17 -13.12 -6.59 3.46
N LYS A 18 -12.55 -7.78 3.23
CA LYS A 18 -13.27 -9.05 3.07
C LYS A 18 -13.45 -9.82 4.38
N CYS A 19 -12.36 -10.15 5.08
CA CYS A 19 -12.42 -11.03 6.26
C CYS A 19 -12.40 -10.27 7.60
N LYS A 20 -12.23 -8.95 7.58
CA LYS A 20 -12.20 -8.05 8.74
C LYS A 20 -11.06 -8.28 9.74
N GLU A 21 -10.18 -9.26 9.52
CA GLU A 21 -8.93 -9.40 10.29
C GLU A 21 -7.96 -8.26 10.00
N MET A 22 -7.25 -7.81 11.03
CA MET A 22 -6.25 -6.75 10.91
C MET A 22 -5.03 -7.22 10.11
N PHE A 23 -4.53 -6.38 9.21
CA PHE A 23 -3.28 -6.60 8.50
C PHE A 23 -2.63 -5.28 8.07
N ASN A 24 -1.37 -5.35 7.63
CA ASN A 24 -0.61 -4.21 7.16
C ASN A 24 -0.72 -4.09 5.64
N VAL A 25 -0.88 -2.86 5.15
CA VAL A 25 -0.97 -2.50 3.74
C VAL A 25 0.06 -1.43 3.44
N ALA A 26 0.92 -1.65 2.44
CA ALA A 26 1.88 -0.66 1.98
C ALA A 26 1.34 0.14 0.78
N LEU A 27 1.60 1.44 0.80
CA LEU A 27 1.48 2.33 -0.36
C LEU A 27 2.59 3.38 -0.29
N VAL A 28 2.95 3.97 -1.42
CA VAL A 28 3.89 5.10 -1.46
C VAL A 28 3.17 6.35 -1.90
N ASN A 29 3.39 7.44 -1.17
CA ASN A 29 3.04 8.79 -1.58
C ASN A 29 4.24 9.38 -2.32
N GLU A 30 4.08 9.58 -3.64
CA GLU A 30 5.17 10.00 -4.51
C GLU A 30 5.63 11.43 -4.22
N GLU A 31 4.68 12.31 -3.87
CA GLU A 31 4.97 13.66 -3.44
C GLU A 31 4.08 13.99 -2.25
N VAL A 32 4.69 14.09 -1.06
CA VAL A 32 3.95 14.40 0.18
C VAL A 32 3.05 15.62 -0.03
N GLY A 33 1.75 15.42 0.19
CA GLY A 33 0.71 16.45 0.09
C GLY A 33 0.03 16.58 -1.27
N THR A 34 0.44 15.85 -2.31
CA THR A 34 -0.27 15.87 -3.62
C THR A 34 -1.37 14.82 -3.72
N GLY A 35 -1.31 13.77 -2.90
CA GLY A 35 -2.23 12.63 -2.96
C GLY A 35 -1.92 11.67 -4.12
N GLN A 36 -0.79 11.85 -4.81
CA GLN A 36 -0.29 10.89 -5.80
C GLN A 36 0.28 9.67 -5.07
N ILE A 37 -0.47 8.58 -5.11
CA ILE A 37 -0.07 7.32 -4.49
C ILE A 37 0.05 6.19 -5.50
N TYR A 38 0.93 5.24 -5.19
CA TYR A 38 1.02 3.97 -5.89
C TYR A 38 1.15 2.80 -4.93
N GLY A 39 0.79 1.62 -5.42
CA GLY A 39 0.85 0.36 -4.67
C GLY A 39 1.96 -0.56 -5.16
N PRO A 40 1.99 -1.81 -4.67
CA PRO A 40 3.06 -2.77 -4.97
C PRO A 40 3.27 -3.10 -6.44
N GLU A 41 2.31 -2.79 -7.32
CA GLU A 41 2.46 -2.97 -8.76
C GLU A 41 3.55 -2.06 -9.36
N GLU A 42 3.84 -0.93 -8.71
CA GLU A 42 4.86 0.05 -9.13
C GLU A 42 6.06 0.10 -8.18
N PHE A 43 6.08 -0.74 -7.14
CA PHE A 43 7.18 -0.74 -6.18
C PHE A 43 8.49 -1.21 -6.83
N THR A 44 9.55 -0.50 -6.51
CA THR A 44 10.93 -0.95 -6.69
C THR A 44 11.21 -2.14 -5.77
N LYS A 45 12.29 -2.87 -6.04
CA LYS A 45 12.72 -4.00 -5.20
C LYS A 45 13.02 -3.59 -3.76
N GLU A 46 13.55 -2.39 -3.54
CA GLU A 46 13.83 -1.89 -2.19
C GLU A 46 12.54 -1.51 -1.45
N GLU A 47 11.57 -0.89 -2.13
CA GLU A 47 10.25 -0.62 -1.54
C GLU A 47 9.51 -1.92 -1.20
N MET A 48 9.56 -2.92 -2.08
CA MET A 48 9.03 -4.26 -1.79
C MET A 48 9.65 -4.86 -0.54
N ARG A 49 11.00 -4.87 -0.46
CA ARG A 49 11.73 -5.41 0.70
C ARG A 49 11.37 -4.66 1.98
N LEU A 50 11.33 -3.33 1.93
CA LEU A 50 10.99 -2.49 3.08
C LEU A 50 9.56 -2.77 3.57
N ALA A 51 8.59 -2.84 2.67
CA ALA A 51 7.21 -3.18 3.03
C ALA A 51 7.10 -4.55 3.70
N GLU A 52 7.81 -5.56 3.16
CA GLU A 52 7.84 -6.92 3.73
C GLU A 52 8.50 -6.97 5.11
N GLU A 53 9.57 -6.20 5.33
CA GLU A 53 10.21 -6.05 6.66
C GLU A 53 9.27 -5.46 7.70
N HIS A 54 8.31 -4.64 7.27
CA HIS A 54 7.24 -4.07 8.11
C HIS A 54 5.98 -4.95 8.15
N GLY A 55 6.08 -6.22 7.77
CA GLY A 55 5.03 -7.22 7.94
C GLY A 55 3.89 -7.13 6.91
N VAL A 56 4.10 -6.39 5.82
CA VAL A 56 3.18 -6.41 4.68
C VAL A 56 3.42 -7.66 3.85
N LEU A 57 2.35 -8.38 3.51
CA LEU A 57 2.44 -9.53 2.61
C LEU A 57 2.16 -9.08 1.19
N ILE A 58 3.19 -9.08 0.33
CA ILE A 58 3.04 -8.77 -1.10
C ILE A 58 3.15 -10.07 -1.90
N LYS A 59 2.20 -10.30 -2.81
CA LYS A 59 2.21 -11.47 -3.69
C LYS A 59 1.81 -11.07 -5.09
N GLU A 60 2.30 -11.83 -6.06
CA GLU A 60 1.79 -11.79 -7.43
C GLU A 60 0.34 -12.32 -7.42
N GLN A 61 -0.57 -11.52 -7.98
CA GLN A 61 -2.01 -11.79 -7.98
C GLN A 61 -2.55 -11.55 -9.38
N PHE A 62 -3.34 -12.50 -9.88
CA PHE A 62 -3.98 -12.37 -11.18
C PHE A 62 -5.28 -11.56 -11.05
N SER A 63 -5.36 -10.45 -11.78
CA SER A 63 -6.58 -9.66 -11.87
C SER A 63 -7.39 -10.08 -13.09
N ALA A 64 -8.55 -10.69 -12.87
CA ALA A 64 -9.47 -11.03 -13.95
C ALA A 64 -9.99 -9.78 -14.70
N THR A 65 -10.08 -8.64 -14.02
CA THR A 65 -10.53 -7.37 -14.60
C THR A 65 -9.50 -6.79 -15.57
N ARG A 66 -8.21 -6.86 -15.23
CA ARG A 66 -7.09 -6.36 -16.06
C ARG A 66 -6.46 -7.42 -16.96
N GLN A 67 -6.83 -8.69 -16.76
CA GLN A 67 -6.26 -9.88 -17.42
C GLN A 67 -4.73 -9.98 -17.32
N GLU A 68 -4.17 -9.50 -16.21
CA GLU A 68 -2.73 -9.51 -15.96
C GLU A 68 -2.43 -9.86 -14.51
N SER A 69 -1.23 -10.37 -14.27
CA SER A 69 -0.69 -10.60 -12.93
C SER A 69 0.18 -9.43 -12.50
N TYR A 70 0.00 -8.95 -11.28
CA TYR A 70 0.83 -7.90 -10.69
C TYR A 70 1.01 -8.13 -9.20
N TYR A 71 2.05 -7.52 -8.62
CA TYR A 71 2.27 -7.54 -7.18
C TYR A 71 1.22 -6.68 -6.47
N ALA A 72 0.59 -7.25 -5.44
CA ALA A 72 -0.44 -6.56 -4.66
C ALA A 72 -0.32 -6.88 -3.18
N ASN A 73 -0.74 -5.91 -2.35
CA ASN A 73 -0.94 -6.13 -0.92
C ASN A 73 -1.96 -7.27 -0.75
N THR A 74 -1.59 -8.30 -0.02
CA THR A 74 -2.38 -9.52 0.13
C THR A 74 -2.67 -9.76 1.59
N CYS A 75 -3.94 -9.96 1.94
CA CYS A 75 -4.31 -10.30 3.30
C CYS A 75 -3.71 -11.68 3.67
N PRO A 76 -2.91 -11.78 4.74
CA PRO A 76 -2.31 -13.05 5.15
C PRO A 76 -3.35 -14.08 5.63
N ASN A 77 -4.52 -13.62 6.09
CA ASN A 77 -5.56 -14.49 6.63
C ASN A 77 -6.44 -15.12 5.53
N CYS A 78 -6.97 -14.31 4.61
CA CYS A 78 -7.92 -14.80 3.59
C CYS A 78 -7.38 -14.82 2.16
N GLY A 79 -6.14 -14.34 1.95
CA GLY A 79 -5.47 -14.34 0.64
C GLY A 79 -6.02 -13.34 -0.37
N VAL A 80 -6.98 -12.48 0.02
CA VAL A 80 -7.52 -11.46 -0.88
C VAL A 80 -6.47 -10.38 -1.15
N PHE A 81 -6.40 -9.91 -2.39
CA PHE A 81 -5.52 -8.83 -2.77
C PHE A 81 -6.23 -7.47 -2.69
N VAL A 82 -5.47 -6.42 -2.44
CA VAL A 82 -5.91 -5.02 -2.48
C VAL A 82 -5.37 -4.40 -3.76
N GLY A 83 -6.26 -4.18 -4.73
CA GLY A 83 -5.94 -3.42 -5.94
C GLY A 83 -5.91 -1.91 -5.70
N GLN A 84 -5.39 -1.14 -6.65
CA GLN A 84 -5.17 0.30 -6.55
C GLN A 84 -6.42 1.10 -6.14
N HIS A 85 -7.60 0.74 -6.65
CA HIS A 85 -8.85 1.42 -6.27
C HIS A 85 -9.15 1.30 -4.77
N PHE A 86 -9.11 0.07 -4.23
CA PHE A 86 -9.30 -0.18 -2.81
C PHE A 86 -8.17 0.41 -1.96
N LEU A 87 -6.94 0.43 -2.49
CA LEU A 87 -5.78 1.04 -1.84
C LEU A 87 -6.03 2.52 -1.54
N PHE A 88 -6.60 3.26 -2.50
CA PHE A 88 -6.94 4.66 -2.34
C PHE A 88 -8.12 4.87 -1.38
N THR A 89 -9.26 4.21 -1.63
CA THR A 89 -10.50 4.49 -0.89
C THR A 89 -10.48 3.98 0.54
N GLU A 90 -10.04 2.74 0.76
CA GLU A 90 -10.18 2.05 2.06
C GLU A 90 -8.97 2.20 2.97
N TYR A 91 -7.82 2.61 2.44
CA TYR A 91 -6.58 2.68 3.23
C TYR A 91 -5.97 4.08 3.22
N PHE A 92 -5.68 4.66 2.05
CA PHE A 92 -5.04 5.98 2.01
C PHE A 92 -5.95 7.11 2.53
N CYS A 93 -7.20 7.17 2.05
CA CYS A 93 -8.15 8.18 2.52
C CYS A 93 -8.44 7.99 4.01
N GLU A 94 -8.74 6.75 4.44
CA GLU A 94 -9.00 6.44 5.86
C GLU A 94 -7.81 6.83 6.74
N ALA A 95 -6.58 6.53 6.35
CA ALA A 95 -5.38 6.92 7.10
C ALA A 95 -5.25 8.44 7.17
N SER A 96 -5.47 9.14 6.06
CA SER A 96 -5.35 10.60 5.97
C SER A 96 -6.39 11.34 6.83
N TYR A 97 -7.59 10.78 7.00
CA TYR A 97 -8.64 11.35 7.84
C TYR A 97 -8.61 10.84 9.30
N GLY A 98 -7.61 10.03 9.67
CA GLY A 98 -7.43 9.52 11.03
C GLY A 98 -8.32 8.32 11.40
N GLY A 99 -8.86 7.62 10.40
CA GLY A 99 -9.69 6.42 10.57
C GLY A 99 -8.91 5.15 10.89
N CYS A 100 -7.61 5.11 10.62
CA CYS A 100 -6.75 3.96 10.90
C CYS A 100 -5.34 4.36 11.33
N GLU A 101 -4.67 3.46 12.03
CA GLU A 101 -3.27 3.61 12.44
C GLU A 101 -2.36 3.40 11.22
N TYR A 102 -1.35 4.25 11.06
CA TYR A 102 -0.33 4.10 10.04
C TYR A 102 1.02 4.59 10.52
N GLU A 103 2.08 4.04 9.95
CA GLU A 103 3.45 4.57 10.06
C GLU A 103 3.92 5.10 8.71
N THR A 104 4.81 6.09 8.73
CA THR A 104 5.41 6.68 7.54
C THR A 104 6.92 6.48 7.55
N ILE A 105 7.48 6.06 6.42
CA ILE A 105 8.91 5.84 6.22
C ILE A 105 9.36 6.71 5.06
N ASP A 106 10.33 7.60 5.31
CA ASP A 106 10.92 8.43 4.26
C ASP A 106 11.74 7.57 3.30
N LEU A 107 11.47 7.69 2.00
CA LEU A 107 12.23 7.05 0.93
C LEU A 107 13.23 8.07 0.38
N ALA A 108 14.51 7.71 0.45
CA ALA A 108 15.65 8.58 0.12
C ALA A 108 16.01 8.61 -1.38
#